data_AF-A0A7H4YPV1-F1
#
_entry.id   AF-A0A7H4YPV1-F1
#
_cell.length_a   1.000
_cell.length_b   1.000
_cell.length_c   1.000
_cell.angle_alpha   90.00
_cell.angle_beta   90.00
_cell.angle_gamma   90.00
#
_symmetry.space_group_name_H-M   'P 1'
#
loop_
_entity.id
_entity.type
_entity.pdbx_description
1 polymer ?
#
loop_
_entity_poly.entity_id
_entity_poly.type
_entity_poly.pdbx_seq_one_letter_code
_entity_poly.pdbx_strand_id
1 'polypeptide(L)' 'GFVGLFAYLGASLAGWPLAKVLDTWHWSGFFVVIAIAAGISALLLLPFLNAQTPREA' A
#
# COMPACT_ATOMS: atom_id res chain seq x y z
N GLY A 1 -7.21 -15.81 -5.21
CA GLY A 1 -7.91 -15.59 -6.49
C GLY A 1 -8.27 -14.12 -6.66
N PHE A 2 -9.38 -13.68 -6.05
CA PHE A 2 -9.94 -12.33 -6.21
C PHE A 2 -9.01 -11.19 -5.74
N VAL A 3 -8.47 -11.27 -4.51
CA VAL A 3 -7.58 -10.23 -3.94
C VAL A 3 -6.34 -9.97 -4.80
N GLY A 4 -5.76 -11.01 -5.39
CA GLY A 4 -4.58 -10.88 -6.26
C GLY A 4 -4.86 -10.14 -7.58
N LEU A 5 -6.08 -10.29 -8.12
CA LEU A 5 -6.47 -9.59 -9.36
C LEU A 5 -6.56 -8.07 -9.12
N PHE A 6 -7.16 -7.64 -8.01
CA PHE A 6 -7.23 -6.22 -7.65
C PHE A 6 -5.86 -5.65 -7.28
N ALA A 7 -5.01 -6.44 -6.63
CA ALA A 7 -3.63 -6.03 -6.36
C ALA A 7 -2.85 -5.79 -7.66
N TYR A 8 -2.96 -6.70 -8.65
CA TYR A 8 -2.26 -6.56 -9.92
C TYR A 8 -2.83 -5.42 -10.79
N LEU A 9 -4.15 -5.25 -10.78
CA LEU A 9 -4.82 -4.15 -11.48
C LEU A 9 -4.42 -2.80 -10.87
N GLY A 10 -4.40 -2.69 -9.53
CA GLY A 10 -3.94 -1.51 -8.82
C GLY A 10 -2.48 -1.18 -9.09
N ALA A 11 -1.60 -2.19 -9.10
CA ALA A 11 -0.18 -2.01 -9.46
C ALA A 11 -0.01 -1.52 -10.91
N SER A 12 -0.81 -2.06 -11.83
CA SER A 12 -0.78 -1.66 -13.25
C SER A 12 -1.26 -0.22 -13.45
N LEU A 13 -2.31 0.18 -12.73
CA LEU A 13 -2.84 1.55 -12.75
C LEU A 13 -1.92 2.57 -12.07
N ALA A 14 -1.18 2.16 -11.05
CA ALA A 14 -0.26 3.03 -10.32
C ALA A 14 0.98 3.43 -11.14
N GLY A 15 1.28 2.74 -12.26
CA GLY A 15 2.49 3.00 -13.06
C GLY A 15 2.60 4.42 -13.60
N TRP A 16 1.53 4.96 -14.20
CA TRP A 16 1.52 6.33 -14.75
C TRP A 16 1.65 7.44 -13.69
N PRO A 17 0.86 7.46 -12.60
CA PRO A 17 1.01 8.48 -11.56
C PRO A 17 2.36 8.35 -10.83
N LEU A 18 2.87 7.13 -10.64
CA LEU A 18 4.18 6.91 -10.03
C LEU A 18 5.33 7.44 -10.91
N ALA A 19 5.22 7.26 -12.23
CA ALA A 19 6.15 7.85 -13.19
C ALA A 19 6.11 9.39 -13.13
N LYS A 20 4.93 10.00 -12.96
CA LYS A 20 4.81 11.45 -12.82
C LYS A 20 5.41 12.01 -11.53
N VAL A 21 5.31 11.27 -10.42
CA VAL A 21 5.98 11.62 -9.16
C VAL A 21 7.49 11.55 -9.31
N LEU A 22 8.01 10.51 -9.98
CA LEU A 22 9.43 10.38 -10.31
C LEU A 22 9.93 11.52 -11.21
N ASP A 23 9.14 11.93 -12.20
CA ASP A 23 9.47 13.04 -13.11
C ASP A 23 9.56 14.40 -12.38
N THR A 24 8.67 14.62 -11.41
CA THR A 24 8.54 15.94 -10.76
C THR A 24 9.36 16.05 -9.47
N TRP A 25 9.41 14.98 -8.66
CA TRP A 25 10.02 14.95 -7.32
C TRP A 25 11.19 13.96 -7.23
N HIS A 26 11.58 13.36 -8.37
CA HIS A 26 12.70 12.44 -8.47
C HIS A 26 12.58 11.27 -7.47
N TRP A 27 13.72 10.84 -6.93
CA TRP A 27 13.80 9.74 -5.99
C TRP A 27 13.13 10.04 -4.65
N SER A 28 13.14 11.30 -4.20
CA SER A 28 12.54 11.68 -2.91
C SER A 28 11.02 11.49 -2.91
N GLY A 29 10.33 11.98 -3.93
CA GLY A 29 8.88 11.80 -4.05
C GLY A 29 8.47 10.34 -4.17
N PHE A 30 9.25 9.53 -4.88
CA PHE A 30 9.01 8.10 -4.98
C PHE A 30 9.03 7.40 -3.61
N PHE A 31 10.09 7.63 -2.82
CA PHE A 31 10.20 7.02 -1.49
C PHE A 31 9.12 7.50 -0.54
N VAL A 32 8.74 8.78 -0.59
CA VAL A 32 7.65 9.32 0.23
C VAL A 32 6.31 8.63 -0.11
N VAL A 33 5.98 8.47 -1.39
CA VAL A 33 4.73 7.82 -1.82
C VAL A 33 4.67 6.35 -1.39
N ILE A 34 5.75 5.58 -1.59
CA ILE A 34 5.81 4.18 -1.16
C ILE A 34 5.76 4.05 0.36
N ALA A 35 6.45 4.93 1.10
CA ALA A 35 6.43 4.92 2.56
C ALA A 35 5.04 5.24 3.12
N ILE A 36 4.32 6.21 2.54
CA ILE A 36 2.93 6.52 2.94
C ILE A 36 2.01 5.35 2.62
N ALA A 37 2.10 4.77 1.42
CA ALA A 37 1.27 3.61 1.04
C ALA A 37 1.50 2.40 1.96
N ALA A 38 2.77 2.12 2.30
CA ALA A 38 3.15 1.09 3.27
C ALA A 38 2.64 1.43 4.68
N GLY A 39 2.76 2.67 5.11
CA GLY A 39 2.26 3.16 6.40
C GLY A 39 0.75 3.02 6.55
N ILE A 40 -0.02 3.41 5.53
CA ILE A 40 -1.48 3.25 5.51
C ILE A 40 -1.85 1.76 5.55
N SER A 41 -1.14 0.93 4.78
CA SER A 41 -1.36 -0.53 4.78
C SER A 41 -1.08 -1.13 6.16
N ALA A 42 0.00 -0.71 6.83
CA ALA A 42 0.34 -1.14 8.18
C ALA A 42 -0.71 -0.67 9.21
N LEU A 43 -1.12 0.60 9.17
CA LEU A 43 -2.16 1.15 10.04
C LEU A 43 -3.50 0.45 9.87
N LEU A 44 -3.87 0.11 8.63
CA LEU A 44 -5.06 -0.67 8.35
C LEU A 44 -4.95 -2.09 8.90
N LEU A 45 -3.76 -2.70 8.87
CA LEU A 45 -3.53 -4.04 9.41
C LEU A 45 -3.43 -4.08 10.94
N LEU A 46 -3.05 -3.01 11.63
CA LEU A 46 -2.99 -2.94 13.11
C LEU A 46 -4.27 -3.39 13.83
N PRO A 47 -5.49 -2.92 13.47
CA PRO A 47 -6.73 -3.41 14.08
C PRO A 47 -7.03 -4.86 13.70
N PHE A 48 -6.65 -5.33 12.51
CA PHE A 48 -6.80 -6.74 12.14
C PHE A 48 -5.88 -7.64 12.97
N LEU A 49 -4.64 -7.20 13.24
CA LEU A 49 -3.70 -7.91 14.10
C LEU A 49 -4.20 -7.97 15.55
N ASN A 50 -4.79 -6.89 16.08
CA ASN A 50 -5.43 -6.89 17.39
C ASN A 50 -6.75 -7.69 17.43
N ALA A 51 -7.52 -7.70 16.34
CA ALA A 51 -8.73 -8.51 16.23
C ALA A 51 -8.43 -10.02 16.10
N GLN A 52 -7.18 -10.40 15.84
CA GLN A 52 -6.72 -11.79 15.86
C GLN A 52 -6.40 -12.31 17.27
N THR A 53 -6.54 -11.51 18.34
CA THR A 53 -6.50 -12.06 19.70
C THR A 53 -7.60 -13.13 19.79
N PRO A 54 -7.25 -14.42 19.93
CA PRO A 54 -8.25 -15.44 20.17
C PRO A 54 -9.02 -14.99 21.42
N ARG A 55 -10.35 -14.96 21.35
CA ARG A 55 -11.11 -14.93 22.61
C ARG A 55 -10.70 -16.21 23.33
N GLU A 56 -9.88 -16.05 24.38
CA GLU A 56 -9.67 -17.14 25.32
C GLU A 56 -11.05 -17.55 25.80
N ALA A 57 -11.43 -18.77 25.40
CA ALA A 57 -12.67 -19.42 25.76
C ALA A 57 -12.55 -20.02 27.16
#